data_AF-K9QVT5-F1
#
_entry.id   AF-K9QVT5-F1
#
_cell.length_a   1.000
_cell.length_b   1.000
_cell.length_c   1.000
_cell.angle_alpha   90.00
_cell.angle_beta   90.00
_cell.angle_gamma   90.00
#
_symmetry.space_group_name_H-M   'P 1'
#
loop_
_entity.id
_entity.type
_entity.pdbx_description
1 polymer ?
#
loop_
_entity_poly.entity_id
_entity_poly.type
_entity_poly.pdbx_seq_one_letter_code
_entity_poly.pdbx_strand_id
1 'polypeptide(L)' 'MQIISVPTVFTCKLPTAGWLNLAQMRQVQVEEEVFNQPVVMITWQNGDNQVFHGENAKAIITALSEASTRQLQHLKP' A
#
# COMPACT_ATOMS: atom_id res chain seq x y z
N MET A 1 26.78 10.20 -3.44
CA MET A 1 25.36 10.34 -3.78
C MET A 1 24.95 9.03 -4.44
N GLN A 2 24.26 8.14 -3.73
CA GLN A 2 23.94 6.81 -4.21
C GLN A 2 22.46 6.78 -4.55
N ILE A 3 22.14 6.75 -5.84
CA ILE A 3 20.76 6.59 -6.30
C ILE A 3 20.49 5.09 -6.34
N ILE A 4 19.69 4.60 -5.39
CA ILE A 4 19.22 3.22 -5.38
C ILE A 4 17.99 3.15 -6.31
N SER A 5 18.19 2.59 -7.50
CA SER A 5 17.15 2.30 -8.49
C SER A 5 16.85 0.80 -8.48
N VAL A 6 16.10 0.31 -7.49
CA VAL A 6 15.37 -0.96 -7.64
C VAL A 6 13.92 -0.62 -8.00
N PRO A 7 13.39 -1.13 -9.12
CA PRO A 7 11.97 -1.04 -9.39
C PRO A 7 11.28 -2.03 -8.44
N THR A 8 11.00 -1.60 -7.22
CA THR A 8 10.23 -2.44 -6.30
C THR A 8 8.78 -2.39 -6.77
N VAL A 9 8.45 -3.24 -7.74
CA VAL A 9 7.07 -3.49 -8.15
C VAL A 9 6.36 -4.08 -6.93
N PHE A 10 5.72 -3.22 -6.15
CA PHE A 10 4.93 -3.62 -5.00
C PHE A 10 3.53 -4.00 -5.49
N THR A 11 3.26 -5.31 -5.55
CA THR A 11 1.93 -5.82 -5.85
C THR A 11 1.29 -6.37 -4.58
N CYS A 12 0.00 -6.13 -4.40
CA CYS A 12 -0.80 -6.63 -3.29
C CYS A 12 -1.94 -7.48 -3.84
N LYS A 13 -2.04 -8.74 -3.41
CA LYS A 13 -3.19 -9.58 -3.74
C LYS A 13 -4.33 -9.27 -2.77
N LEU A 14 -5.43 -8.75 -3.30
CA LEU A 14 -6.66 -8.50 -2.56
C LEU A 14 -7.52 -9.77 -2.51
N PRO A 15 -8.09 -10.12 -1.35
CA PRO A 15 -8.96 -11.30 -1.19
C PRO A 15 -10.10 -11.38 -2.21
N THR A 16 -10.74 -10.25 -2.54
CA THR A 16 -11.94 -10.23 -3.41
C THR A 16 -11.79 -9.41 -4.69
N ALA A 17 -10.69 -8.67 -4.86
CA ALA A 17 -10.56 -7.67 -5.92
C ALA A 17 -9.32 -7.86 -6.82
N GLY A 18 -8.69 -9.03 -6.78
CA GLY A 18 -7.56 -9.37 -7.66
C GLY A 18 -6.23 -8.79 -7.20
N TRP A 19 -5.36 -8.38 -8.13
CA TRP A 19 -4.04 -7.85 -7.82
C TRP A 19 -4.01 -6.33 -7.99
N LEU A 20 -3.42 -5.64 -7.02
CA LEU A 20 -3.25 -4.21 -7.00
C LEU A 20 -1.78 -3.86 -7.19
N ASN A 21 -1.48 -2.93 -8.10
CA ASN A 21 -0.11 -2.42 -8.29
C ASN A 21 0.09 -1.16 -7.45
N LEU A 22 0.66 -1.33 -6.26
CA LEU A 22 0.94 -0.24 -5.32
C LEU A 22 2.05 0.70 -5.80
N ALA A 23 2.85 0.32 -6.80
CA ALA A 23 3.84 1.23 -7.39
C ALA A 23 3.19 2.42 -8.13
N GLN A 24 1.92 2.29 -8.52
CA GLN A 24 1.13 3.35 -9.18
C GLN A 24 0.42 4.26 -8.16
N MET A 25 0.54 3.96 -6.87
CA MET A 25 0.00 4.79 -5.81
C MET A 25 0.85 6.05 -5.63
N ARG A 26 0.17 7.19 -5.48
CA ARG A 26 0.79 8.45 -5.07
C ARG A 26 0.69 8.65 -3.56
N GLN A 27 -0.46 8.36 -2.98
CA GLN A 27 -0.73 8.54 -1.55
C GLN A 27 -1.68 7.46 -1.05
N VAL A 28 -1.53 7.08 0.22
CA VAL A 28 -2.47 6.24 0.96
C VAL A 28 -2.96 6.98 2.19
N GLN A 29 -4.25 6.85 2.48
CA GLN A 29 -4.87 7.27 3.72
C GLN A 29 -5.52 6.05 4.36
N VAL A 30 -5.25 5.84 5.64
CA VAL A 30 -5.77 4.71 6.42
C VAL A 30 -6.61 5.29 7.53
N GLU A 31 -7.88 4.91 7.57
CA GLU A 31 -8.82 5.30 8.62
C GLU A 31 -9.37 4.03 9.29
N GLU A 32 -9.49 4.08 10.61
CA GLU A 32 -10.25 3.09 11.36
C GLU A 32 -11.70 3.60 11.45
N GLU A 33 -12.62 2.92 10.76
CA GLU A 33 -14.03 3.31 10.78
C GLU A 33 -14.71 2.91 12.09
N VAL A 34 -15.83 3.57 12.37
CA VAL A 34 -16.79 3.15 13.41
C VAL A 34 -17.19 1.70 13.11
N PHE A 35 -17.19 0.83 14.14
CA PHE A 35 -17.31 -0.64 14.04
C PHE A 35 -16.03 -1.43 13.71
N ASN A 36 -14.84 -0.81 13.84
CA ASN A 36 -13.55 -1.52 13.81
C ASN A 36 -13.21 -2.16 12.45
N GLN A 37 -13.80 -1.65 11.37
CA GLN A 37 -13.44 -2.05 10.01
C GLN A 37 -12.47 -1.03 9.43
N PRO A 38 -11.30 -1.44 8.91
CA PRO A 38 -10.39 -0.50 8.30
C PRO A 38 -10.89 -0.06 6.94
N VAL A 39 -10.63 1.20 6.63
CA VAL A 39 -10.86 1.81 5.32
C VAL A 39 -9.53 2.37 4.83
N VAL A 40 -9.26 2.12 3.55
CA VAL A 40 -8.06 2.63 2.87
C VAL A 40 -8.50 3.40 1.64
N MET A 41 -8.13 4.68 1.56
CA MET A 41 -8.23 5.45 0.34
C MET A 41 -6.86 5.56 -0.31
N ILE A 42 -6.78 5.13 -1.57
CA ILE A 42 -5.60 5.28 -2.40
C ILE A 42 -5.85 6.42 -3.39
N THR A 43 -4.93 7.38 -3.42
CA THR A 43 -4.81 8.33 -4.52
C THR A 43 -3.76 7.80 -5.50
N TRP A 44 -4.17 7.58 -6.73
CA TRP A 44 -3.34 7.07 -7.82
C TRP A 44 -2.48 8.18 -8.44
N GLN A 45 -1.45 7.79 -9.19
CA GLN A 45 -0.58 8.75 -9.88
C GLN A 45 -1.30 9.66 -10.89
N ASN A 46 -2.44 9.24 -11.43
CA ASN A 46 -3.28 10.06 -12.29
C ASN A 46 -4.20 11.03 -11.53
N GLY A 47 -4.22 10.97 -10.19
CA GLY A 47 -5.06 11.79 -9.32
C GLY A 47 -6.41 11.15 -8.97
N ASP A 48 -6.74 9.98 -9.53
CA ASP A 48 -7.96 9.27 -9.18
C ASP A 48 -7.89 8.72 -7.74
N ASN A 49 -9.03 8.69 -7.07
CA ASN A 49 -9.15 8.11 -5.74
C ASN A 49 -9.91 6.79 -5.82
N GLN A 50 -9.45 5.77 -5.09
CA GLN A 50 -10.14 4.50 -4.93
C GLN A 50 -10.17 4.09 -3.46
N VAL A 51 -11.36 3.72 -2.99
CA VAL A 51 -11.60 3.32 -1.60
C VAL A 51 -11.71 1.80 -1.51
N PHE A 52 -11.04 1.23 -0.52
CA PHE A 52 -11.09 -0.18 -0.16
C PHE A 52 -11.55 -0.31 1.30
N HIS A 53 -12.38 -1.31 1.58
CA HIS A 53 -12.95 -1.57 2.91
C HIS A 53 -12.59 -2.98 3.39
N GLY A 54 -12.70 -3.18 4.70
CA GLY A 54 -12.70 -4.51 5.32
C GLY A 54 -11.43 -5.30 5.03
N GLU A 55 -11.57 -6.53 4.51
CA GLU A 55 -10.44 -7.44 4.28
C GLU A 55 -9.47 -6.93 3.21
N ASN A 56 -9.97 -6.24 2.18
CA ASN A 56 -9.11 -5.64 1.16
C ASN A 56 -8.27 -4.50 1.76
N ALA A 57 -8.88 -3.66 2.60
CA ALA A 57 -8.17 -2.62 3.35
C ALA A 57 -7.08 -3.22 4.26
N LYS A 58 -7.40 -4.29 5.00
CA LYS A 58 -6.41 -5.02 5.83
C LYS A 58 -5.24 -5.53 5.00
N ALA A 59 -5.52 -6.19 3.88
CA ALA A 59 -4.48 -6.72 3.00
C ALA A 59 -3.54 -5.62 2.48
N ILE A 60 -4.07 -4.46 2.12
CA ILE A 60 -3.28 -3.31 1.68
C ILE A 60 -2.40 -2.78 2.81
N ILE A 61 -2.96 -2.58 4.02
CA ILE A 61 -2.21 -2.11 5.19
C ILE A 61 -1.05 -3.06 5.52
N THR A 62 -1.31 -4.38 5.53
CA THR A 62 -0.28 -5.40 5.78
C THR A 62 0.82 -5.34 4.72
N ALA A 63 0.46 -5.29 3.43
CA ALA A 63 1.44 -5.22 2.34
C ALA A 63 2.32 -3.97 2.41
N LEU A 64 1.74 -2.81 2.77
CA LEU A 64 2.49 -1.55 2.94
C LEU A 64 3.41 -1.57 4.17
N SER A 65 2.98 -2.20 5.27
CA SER A 65 3.82 -2.38 6.45
C SER A 65 5.05 -3.26 6.12
N GLU A 66 4.84 -4.40 5.45
CA GLU A 66 5.93 -5.27 5.01
C GLU A 66 6.89 -4.57 4.05
N ALA A 67 6.36 -3.73 3.15
CA ALA A 67 7.16 -2.89 2.25
C ALA A 67 8.10 -1.96 2.99
N SER A 68 7.55 -1.27 3.99
CA SER A 68 8.27 -0.29 4.80
C SER A 68 9.36 -0.95 5.63
N THR A 69 9.09 -2.14 6.21
CA THR A 69 10.08 -2.91 6.96
C THR A 69 11.23 -3.40 6.07
N ARG A 70 10.95 -3.82 4.83
CA ARG A 70 12.00 -4.25 3.87
C ARG A 70 12.89 -3.10 3.43
N GLN A 71 12.35 -1.89 3.26
CA GLN A 71 13.16 -0.70 2.97
C GLN A 71 14.12 -0.35 4.11
N LEU A 72 13.71 -0.55 5.37
CA LEU A 72 14.55 -0.29 6.54
C LEU A 72 15.71 -1.29 6.72
N GLN A 73 15.60 -2.52 6.19
CA GLN A 73 16.68 -3.51 6.25
C GLN A 73 17.83 -3.23 5.28
N HIS A 74 17.58 -2.52 4.19
CA HIS A 74 18.61 -2.07 3.25
C HIS A 74 19.31 -0.76 3.68
N LEU A 75 18.95 -0.20 4.84
CA LEU A 75 19.50 1.03 5.41
C LEU A 75 20.35 0.80 6.67
N LYS A 76 20.66 -0.46 7.02
CA LYS A 76 21.63 -0.73 8.11
C LYS A 76 23.06 -0.50 7.58
N PRO A 77 23.88 0.32 8.26
CA PRO A 77 25.28 0.54 7.88
C PRO A 77 26.13 -0.71 8.04
#